data_AF-A0A380HJJ3-F1
#
_entry.id   AF-A0A380HJJ3-F1
#
_cell.length_a   1.000
_cell.length_b   1.000
_cell.length_c   1.000
_cell.angle_alpha   90.00
_cell.angle_beta   90.00
_cell.angle_gamma   90.00
#
_symmetry.space_group_name_H-M   'P 1'
#
loop_
_entity.id
_entity.type
_entity.pdbx_description
1 polymer ?
#
loop_
_entity_poly.entity_id
_entity_poly.type
_entity_poly.pdbx_seq_one_letter_code
_entity_poly.pdbx_strand_id
1 'polypeptide(L)'
;MGRRTIDPANGIYKPADVTPHWQEVGQYSRMPIDGTIMETDPIQSSFPASRIYKAIQQLDSPSKAIEYIRLVRESVFVFNKNISNQTVLKDIVHTLYKDNHDMDIKHIFDLANSQKGHRLLTEDFNLVRQLGVRGFPMIVIINNDNKGTKIVGSRALNVYIETLKTLDTTTKMMTKPLPNLELYLKEQHRLFSKEIETMYDIKEDEVPQFVKEHIDPSRFSAKSILGENYFESTST
;
A
#
# COMPACT_ATOMS: atom_id res chain seq x y z
N MET A 1 -7.04 15.65 -20.16
CA MET A 1 -6.06 14.67 -20.66
C MET A 1 -4.66 15.24 -20.37
N GLY A 2 -3.77 14.43 -19.79
CA GLY A 2 -2.31 14.60 -19.74
C GLY A 2 -1.73 15.88 -19.11
N ARG A 3 -1.23 15.78 -17.87
CA ARG A 3 -0.04 16.47 -17.30
C ARG A 3 -0.02 16.23 -15.78
N ARG A 4 0.09 14.96 -15.35
CA ARG A 4 0.08 14.59 -13.92
C ARG A 4 1.40 14.05 -13.40
N THR A 5 2.38 13.86 -14.28
CA THR A 5 3.72 13.40 -13.95
C THR A 5 4.76 14.51 -14.11
N ILE A 6 4.35 15.76 -14.36
CA ILE A 6 5.27 16.89 -14.50
C ILE A 6 5.31 17.62 -13.17
N ASP A 7 6.48 17.63 -12.55
CA ASP A 7 6.79 18.33 -11.31
C ASP A 7 8.16 19.01 -11.43
N PRO A 8 8.22 20.20 -12.07
CA PRO A 8 9.49 20.88 -12.34
C PRO A 8 10.23 21.27 -11.07
N ALA A 9 9.51 21.51 -9.97
CA ALA A 9 10.10 21.83 -8.67
C ALA A 9 10.95 20.67 -8.12
N ASN A 10 10.63 19.44 -8.52
CA ASN A 10 11.38 18.23 -8.19
C ASN A 10 12.18 17.67 -9.38
N GLY A 11 12.36 18.44 -10.46
CA GLY A 11 13.16 18.01 -11.61
C GLY A 11 12.45 17.04 -12.56
N ILE A 12 11.14 16.85 -12.44
CA ILE A 12 10.38 15.90 -13.25
C ILE A 12 9.69 16.64 -14.41
N TYR A 13 10.24 16.51 -15.62
CA TYR A 13 9.73 17.17 -16.83
C TYR A 13 9.05 16.20 -17.79
N LYS A 14 9.41 14.92 -17.73
CA LYS A 14 8.81 13.80 -18.46
C LYS A 14 8.65 12.58 -17.54
N PRO A 15 7.79 11.60 -17.87
CA PRO A 15 7.58 10.41 -17.05
C PRO A 15 8.88 9.68 -16.66
N ALA A 16 9.84 9.55 -17.58
CA ALA A 16 11.12 8.90 -17.31
C ALA A 16 11.95 9.57 -16.20
N ASP A 17 11.76 10.87 -15.94
CA ASP A 17 12.49 11.56 -14.87
C ASP A 17 12.03 11.08 -13.47
N VAL A 18 10.90 10.37 -13.38
CA VAL A 18 10.38 9.78 -12.13
C VAL A 18 11.23 8.59 -11.67
N THR A 19 11.82 7.84 -12.61
CA THR A 19 12.55 6.59 -12.32
C THR A 19 13.67 6.76 -11.29
N PRO A 20 14.63 7.68 -11.44
CA PRO A 20 15.70 7.85 -10.46
C PRO A 20 15.16 8.26 -9.08
N HIS A 21 14.12 9.09 -9.01
CA HIS A 21 13.50 9.46 -7.72
C HIS A 21 12.84 8.26 -7.03
N TRP A 22 12.17 7.39 -7.79
CA TRP A 22 11.56 6.18 -7.23
C TRP A 22 12.62 5.19 -6.73
N GLN A 23 13.72 5.02 -7.46
CA GLN A 23 14.83 4.19 -7.05
C GLN A 23 15.53 4.74 -5.80
N GLU A 24 15.73 6.06 -5.72
CA GLU A 24 16.26 6.72 -4.52
C GLU A 24 15.35 6.47 -3.30
N VAL A 25 14.03 6.59 -3.46
CA VAL A 25 13.05 6.27 -2.41
C VAL A 25 13.14 4.79 -2.03
N GLY A 26 13.27 3.89 -3.00
CA GLY A 26 13.44 2.45 -2.75
C GLY A 26 14.69 2.15 -1.93
N GLN A 27 15.83 2.72 -2.30
CA GLN A 27 17.10 2.59 -1.57
C GLN A 27 16.98 3.14 -0.14
N TYR A 28 16.44 4.35 0.03
CA TYR A 28 16.28 4.96 1.35
C TYR A 28 15.32 4.17 2.26
N SER A 29 14.22 3.65 1.70
CA SER A 29 13.21 2.94 2.47
C SER A 29 13.49 1.44 2.65
N ARG A 30 14.48 0.88 1.93
CA ARG A 30 14.69 -0.57 1.74
C ARG A 30 13.47 -1.31 1.20
N MET A 31 12.54 -0.61 0.55
CA MET A 31 11.43 -1.24 -0.15
C MET A 31 11.81 -1.45 -1.62
N PRO A 32 11.43 -2.58 -2.25
CA PRO A 32 11.81 -2.86 -3.62
C PRO A 32 10.99 -1.98 -4.58
N ILE A 33 11.63 -0.91 -5.07
CA ILE A 33 11.04 0.03 -6.03
C ILE A 33 11.93 0.09 -7.28
N ASP A 34 11.43 -0.45 -8.38
CA ASP A 34 12.13 -0.50 -9.68
C ASP A 34 12.03 0.85 -10.42
N GLY A 35 10.81 1.25 -10.75
CA GLY A 35 10.49 2.51 -11.41
C GLY A 35 10.81 2.60 -12.90
N THR A 36 11.49 1.64 -13.53
CA THR A 36 11.82 1.69 -14.97
C THR A 36 10.59 1.58 -15.89
N ILE A 37 9.43 1.20 -15.35
CA ILE A 37 8.15 1.25 -16.07
C ILE A 37 7.81 2.67 -16.56
N MET A 38 8.29 3.69 -15.85
CA MET A 38 8.08 5.09 -16.24
C MET A 38 8.89 5.51 -17.48
N GLU A 39 9.89 4.72 -17.88
CA GLU A 39 10.66 4.92 -19.12
C GLU A 39 10.05 4.17 -20.30
N THR A 40 9.49 2.99 -20.06
CA THR A 40 9.09 2.03 -21.10
C THR A 40 7.58 2.00 -21.39
N ASP A 41 6.74 2.00 -20.35
CA ASP A 41 5.27 2.04 -20.44
C ASP A 41 4.70 2.91 -19.31
N PRO A 42 4.87 4.25 -19.40
CA PRO A 42 4.64 5.15 -18.29
C PRO A 42 3.19 5.17 -17.82
N ILE A 43 3.02 5.16 -16.50
CA ILE A 43 1.72 5.21 -15.84
C ILE A 43 1.08 6.57 -16.09
N GLN A 44 0.02 6.58 -16.91
CA GLN A 44 -0.67 7.80 -17.29
C GLN A 44 -1.59 8.33 -16.20
N SER A 45 -2.09 7.44 -15.33
CA SER A 45 -3.04 7.78 -14.27
C SER A 45 -3.19 6.68 -13.25
N SER A 46 -3.24 7.04 -11.97
CA SER A 46 -3.64 6.16 -10.87
C SER A 46 -5.16 6.12 -10.64
N PHE A 47 -5.94 6.97 -11.33
CA PHE A 47 -7.38 7.10 -11.09
C PHE A 47 -8.18 5.81 -11.35
N PRO A 48 -7.90 5.01 -12.40
CA PRO A 48 -8.57 3.73 -12.59
C PRO A 48 -8.41 2.81 -11.37
N ALA A 49 -7.17 2.63 -10.88
CA ALA A 49 -6.91 1.85 -9.68
C ALA A 49 -7.62 2.40 -8.44
N SER A 50 -7.58 3.72 -8.22
CA SER A 50 -8.27 4.36 -7.10
C SER A 50 -9.79 4.18 -7.16
N ARG A 51 -10.42 4.18 -8.34
CA ARG A 51 -11.87 3.91 -8.45
C ARG A 51 -12.21 2.45 -8.18
N ILE A 52 -11.37 1.51 -8.60
CA ILE A 52 -11.55 0.08 -8.27
C ILE A 52 -11.45 -0.11 -6.75
N TYR A 53 -10.51 0.55 -6.07
CA TYR A 53 -10.45 0.57 -4.60
C TYR A 53 -11.79 1.00 -3.98
N LYS A 54 -12.41 2.08 -4.47
CA LYS A 54 -13.72 2.54 -3.97
C LYS A 54 -14.85 1.57 -4.29
N ALA A 55 -14.81 0.93 -5.47
CA ALA A 55 -15.81 -0.07 -5.83
C ALA A 55 -15.73 -1.30 -4.91
N ILE A 56 -14.52 -1.81 -4.65
CA ILE A 56 -14.29 -2.92 -3.71
C ILE A 56 -14.73 -2.53 -2.29
N GLN A 57 -14.35 -1.34 -1.82
CA GLN A 57 -14.77 -0.84 -0.51
C GLN A 57 -16.31 -0.78 -0.37
N GLN A 58 -17.01 -0.48 -1.45
CA GLN A 58 -18.47 -0.33 -1.47
C GLN A 58 -19.22 -1.67 -1.61
N LEU A 59 -18.65 -2.64 -2.32
CA LEU A 59 -19.29 -3.92 -2.66
C LEU A 59 -18.89 -5.06 -1.73
N ASP A 60 -17.73 -4.94 -1.10
CA ASP A 60 -17.15 -5.95 -0.22
C ASP A 60 -16.89 -5.34 1.16
N SER A 61 -15.69 -4.82 1.39
CA SER A 61 -15.28 -4.35 2.71
C SER A 61 -14.09 -3.37 2.64
N PRO A 62 -13.96 -2.47 3.64
CA PRO A 62 -12.78 -1.61 3.75
C PRO A 62 -11.46 -2.39 3.86
N SER A 63 -11.45 -3.54 4.55
CA SER A 63 -10.26 -4.39 4.68
C SER A 63 -9.85 -4.97 3.33
N LYS A 64 -10.80 -5.49 2.54
CA LYS A 64 -10.48 -6.03 1.21
C LYS A 64 -9.97 -4.96 0.24
N ALA A 65 -10.47 -3.73 0.36
CA ALA A 65 -9.94 -2.61 -0.40
C ALA A 65 -8.47 -2.29 -0.01
N ILE A 66 -8.10 -2.43 1.26
CA ILE A 66 -6.71 -2.27 1.72
C ILE A 66 -5.81 -3.37 1.15
N GLU A 67 -6.27 -4.61 1.10
CA GLU A 67 -5.55 -5.71 0.43
C GLU A 67 -5.37 -5.42 -1.07
N TYR A 68 -6.41 -4.91 -1.75
CA TYR A 68 -6.33 -4.51 -3.15
C TYR A 68 -5.24 -3.45 -3.39
N ILE A 69 -5.22 -2.36 -2.60
CA ILE A 69 -4.23 -1.30 -2.82
C ILE A 69 -2.81 -1.77 -2.49
N ARG A 70 -2.65 -2.76 -1.61
CA ARG A 70 -1.37 -3.45 -1.40
C ARG A 70 -0.90 -4.13 -2.69
N LEU A 71 -1.74 -4.95 -3.32
CA LEU A 71 -1.40 -5.59 -4.60
C LEU A 71 -1.14 -4.60 -5.74
N VAL A 72 -1.88 -3.49 -5.80
CA VAL A 72 -1.62 -2.41 -6.77
C VAL A 72 -0.24 -1.82 -6.55
N ARG A 73 0.13 -1.48 -5.30
CA ARG A 73 1.44 -0.92 -4.95
C ARG A 73 2.58 -1.88 -5.30
N GLU A 74 2.42 -3.16 -4.97
CA GLU A 74 3.40 -4.19 -5.35
C GLU A 74 3.52 -4.30 -6.87
N SER A 75 2.41 -4.27 -7.60
CA SER A 75 2.40 -4.35 -9.06
C SER A 75 3.19 -3.21 -9.69
N VAL A 76 3.02 -1.96 -9.22
CA VAL A 76 3.77 -0.82 -9.78
C VAL A 76 5.22 -0.77 -9.31
N PHE A 77 5.46 -0.88 -8.00
CA PHE A 77 6.78 -0.59 -7.44
C PHE A 77 7.72 -1.79 -7.53
N VAL A 78 7.20 -2.98 -7.22
CA VAL A 78 8.02 -4.20 -7.09
C VAL A 78 8.11 -4.93 -8.43
N PHE A 79 6.98 -5.07 -9.12
CA PHE A 79 6.90 -5.83 -10.38
C PHE A 79 6.86 -4.97 -11.63
N ASN A 80 7.04 -3.66 -11.47
CA ASN A 80 7.24 -2.72 -12.57
C ASN A 80 6.11 -2.79 -13.63
N LYS A 81 4.85 -2.94 -13.19
CA LYS A 81 3.66 -3.05 -14.04
C LYS A 81 2.92 -1.72 -14.14
N ASN A 82 2.41 -1.42 -15.34
CA ASN A 82 1.60 -0.23 -15.56
C ASN A 82 0.17 -0.38 -14.99
N ILE A 83 -0.07 0.20 -13.82
CA ILE A 83 -1.39 0.20 -13.15
C ILE A 83 -2.44 1.15 -13.78
N SER A 84 -2.12 1.80 -14.91
CA SER A 84 -3.14 2.44 -15.75
C SER A 84 -3.71 1.49 -16.82
N ASN A 85 -3.08 0.32 -17.03
CA ASN A 85 -3.53 -0.70 -17.96
C ASN A 85 -4.66 -1.55 -17.35
N GLN A 86 -5.79 -1.66 -18.08
CA GLN A 86 -6.96 -2.40 -17.60
C GLN A 86 -6.68 -3.90 -17.43
N THR A 87 -5.83 -4.51 -18.26
CA THR A 87 -5.45 -5.93 -18.13
C THR A 87 -4.70 -6.17 -16.82
N VAL A 88 -3.71 -5.32 -16.51
CA VAL A 88 -2.97 -5.37 -15.25
C VAL A 88 -3.92 -5.23 -14.05
N LEU A 89 -4.87 -4.29 -14.11
CA LEU A 89 -5.85 -4.10 -13.03
C LEU A 89 -6.79 -5.31 -12.87
N LYS A 90 -7.21 -5.95 -13.97
CA LYS A 90 -8.00 -7.18 -13.91
C LYS A 90 -7.22 -8.30 -13.24
N ASP A 91 -5.96 -8.51 -13.62
CA ASP A 91 -5.10 -9.54 -13.02
C ASP A 91 -4.93 -9.33 -11.52
N ILE A 92 -4.79 -8.08 -11.07
CA ILE A 92 -4.72 -7.74 -9.64
C ILE A 92 -6.02 -8.11 -8.92
N VAL A 93 -7.19 -7.77 -9.49
CA VAL A 93 -8.49 -8.10 -8.88
C VAL A 93 -8.73 -9.62 -8.89
N HIS A 94 -8.33 -10.34 -9.94
CA HIS A 94 -8.36 -11.80 -9.95
C HIS A 94 -7.45 -12.41 -8.89
N THR A 95 -6.26 -11.83 -8.67
CA THR A 95 -5.34 -12.28 -7.61
C THR A 95 -5.95 -12.07 -6.22
N LEU A 96 -6.58 -10.93 -6.00
CA LEU A 96 -7.25 -10.59 -4.74
C LEU A 96 -8.36 -11.58 -4.38
N TYR A 97 -9.11 -12.04 -5.38
CA TYR A 97 -10.27 -12.93 -5.23
C TYR A 97 -10.00 -14.37 -5.70
N LYS A 98 -8.72 -14.79 -5.79
CA LYS A 98 -8.36 -16.12 -6.28
C LYS A 98 -9.03 -17.26 -5.51
N ASP A 99 -9.27 -17.05 -4.22
CA ASP A 99 -9.90 -18.01 -3.30
C ASP A 99 -11.40 -17.73 -3.05
N ASN A 100 -11.99 -16.77 -3.76
CA ASN A 100 -13.40 -16.40 -3.65
C ASN A 100 -14.06 -16.33 -5.04
N HIS A 101 -14.63 -17.47 -5.45
CA HIS A 101 -15.26 -17.62 -6.77
C HIS A 101 -16.64 -16.94 -6.90
N ASP A 102 -17.25 -16.51 -5.79
CA ASP A 102 -18.58 -15.88 -5.79
C ASP A 102 -18.52 -14.38 -6.10
N MET A 103 -17.32 -13.78 -6.07
CA MET A 103 -17.18 -12.35 -6.30
C MET A 103 -17.39 -11.99 -7.78
N ASP A 104 -18.39 -11.15 -8.05
CA ASP A 104 -18.63 -10.61 -9.40
C ASP A 104 -17.62 -9.51 -9.74
N ILE A 105 -16.49 -9.93 -10.29
CA ILE A 105 -15.42 -9.04 -10.76
C ILE A 105 -15.96 -8.05 -11.80
N LYS A 106 -16.85 -8.46 -12.70
CA LYS A 106 -17.41 -7.56 -13.70
C LYS A 106 -18.19 -6.42 -13.03
N HIS A 107 -18.98 -6.72 -12.00
CA HIS A 107 -19.72 -5.71 -11.25
C HIS A 107 -18.80 -4.67 -10.57
N ILE A 108 -17.65 -5.09 -10.04
CA ILE A 108 -16.63 -4.18 -9.49
C ILE A 108 -16.18 -3.17 -10.56
N PHE A 109 -15.83 -3.65 -11.75
CA PHE A 109 -15.37 -2.77 -12.85
C PHE A 109 -16.50 -1.88 -13.40
N ASP A 110 -17.72 -2.40 -13.49
CA ASP A 110 -18.89 -1.62 -13.92
C ASP A 110 -19.15 -0.48 -12.93
N LEU A 111 -19.14 -0.75 -11.62
CA LEU A 111 -19.27 0.30 -10.60
C LEU A 111 -18.12 1.30 -10.66
N ALA A 112 -16.87 0.83 -10.76
CA ALA A 112 -15.68 1.70 -10.80
C ALA A 112 -15.71 2.67 -12.00
N ASN A 113 -16.26 2.24 -13.14
CA ASN A 113 -16.36 3.05 -14.35
C ASN A 113 -17.67 3.86 -14.45
N SER A 114 -18.64 3.60 -13.56
CA SER A 114 -19.91 4.34 -13.52
C SER A 114 -19.76 5.75 -12.94
N GLN A 115 -20.77 6.60 -13.17
CA GLN A 115 -20.87 7.91 -12.53
C GLN A 115 -20.83 7.82 -10.98
N LYS A 116 -21.32 6.72 -10.39
CA LYS A 116 -21.22 6.49 -8.94
C LYS A 116 -19.76 6.28 -8.51
N GLY A 117 -19.00 5.43 -9.22
CA GLY A 117 -17.56 5.23 -8.94
C GLY A 117 -16.74 6.51 -9.03
N HIS A 118 -17.02 7.35 -10.03
CA HIS A 118 -16.42 8.69 -10.13
C HIS A 118 -16.74 9.61 -8.95
N ARG A 119 -18.00 9.62 -8.48
CA ARG A 119 -18.42 10.40 -7.31
C ARG A 119 -17.74 9.93 -6.03
N LEU A 120 -17.69 8.61 -5.79
CA LEU A 120 -17.02 8.03 -4.62
C LEU A 120 -15.55 8.47 -4.51
N LEU A 121 -14.81 8.49 -5.61
CA LEU A 121 -13.42 9.00 -5.59
C LEU A 121 -13.35 10.53 -5.43
N THR A 122 -14.31 11.26 -5.97
CA THR A 122 -14.37 12.72 -5.84
C THR A 122 -14.65 13.15 -4.39
N GLU A 123 -15.47 12.40 -3.68
CA GLU A 123 -15.75 12.59 -2.25
C GLU A 123 -14.48 12.49 -1.41
N ASP A 124 -13.60 11.51 -1.68
CA ASP A 124 -12.31 11.42 -1.00
C ASP A 124 -11.43 12.66 -1.27
N PHE A 125 -11.39 13.18 -2.51
CA PHE A 125 -10.66 14.42 -2.80
C PHE A 125 -11.26 15.64 -2.09
N ASN A 126 -12.59 15.70 -1.95
CA ASN A 126 -13.24 16.77 -1.20
C ASN A 126 -12.89 16.70 0.28
N LEU A 127 -12.91 15.49 0.87
CA LEU A 127 -12.50 15.28 2.26
C LEU A 127 -11.03 15.67 2.48
N VAL A 128 -10.12 15.24 1.60
CA VAL A 128 -8.69 15.61 1.65
C VAL A 128 -8.51 17.14 1.62
N ARG A 129 -9.27 17.86 0.78
CA ARG A 129 -9.24 19.35 0.73
C ARG A 129 -9.80 19.98 1.99
N GLN A 130 -10.94 19.48 2.50
CA GLN A 130 -11.57 19.96 3.73
C GLN A 130 -10.64 19.78 4.94
N LEU A 131 -9.93 18.65 4.99
CA LEU A 131 -8.90 18.38 6.00
C LEU A 131 -7.61 19.18 5.76
N GLY A 132 -7.52 19.99 4.69
CA GLY A 132 -6.38 20.85 4.40
C GLY A 132 -5.09 20.07 4.14
N VAL A 133 -5.19 18.89 3.53
CA VAL A 133 -4.04 18.08 3.10
C VAL A 133 -3.43 18.72 1.85
N ARG A 134 -2.11 18.95 1.87
CA ARG A 134 -1.37 19.60 0.77
C ARG A 134 -0.32 18.71 0.10
N GLY A 135 -0.11 17.50 0.62
CA GLY A 135 0.87 16.56 0.13
C GLY A 135 0.66 15.19 0.78
N PHE A 136 1.25 14.17 0.18
CA PHE A 136 1.17 12.79 0.63
C PHE A 136 2.57 12.21 0.89
N PRO A 137 2.71 11.22 1.79
CA PRO A 137 1.67 10.72 2.68
C PRO A 137 1.34 11.72 3.81
N MET A 138 0.10 11.70 4.29
CA MET A 138 -0.34 12.46 5.47
C MET A 138 -1.33 11.63 6.28
N ILE A 139 -1.16 11.59 7.59
CA ILE A 139 -2.11 10.97 8.52
C ILE A 139 -2.77 12.09 9.32
N VAL A 140 -4.12 12.10 9.33
CA VAL A 140 -4.93 13.01 10.13
C VAL A 140 -5.58 12.19 11.23
N ILE A 141 -5.35 12.56 12.48
CA ILE A 141 -5.93 11.91 13.65
C ILE A 141 -6.85 12.92 14.31
N ILE A 142 -8.10 12.55 14.57
CA ILE A 142 -9.12 13.40 15.21
C ILE A 142 -9.72 12.60 16.36
N ASN A 143 -9.80 13.19 17.55
CA ASN A 143 -10.42 12.56 18.72
C ASN A 143 -11.92 12.86 18.79
N ASN A 144 -12.61 12.30 19.80
CA ASN A 144 -14.06 12.49 19.96
C ASN A 144 -14.48 13.95 20.27
N ASP A 145 -13.55 14.79 20.72
CA ASP A 145 -13.78 16.23 20.97
C ASP A 145 -13.54 17.08 19.69
N ASN A 146 -13.40 16.44 18.53
CA ASN A 146 -13.00 17.08 17.26
C ASN A 146 -11.65 17.81 17.32
N LYS A 147 -10.78 17.48 18.28
CA LYS A 147 -9.40 17.96 18.29
C LYS A 147 -8.58 17.03 17.40
N GLY A 148 -7.88 17.62 16.43
CA GLY A 148 -7.12 16.85 15.46
C GLY A 148 -5.71 17.36 15.26
N THR A 149 -4.85 16.46 14.79
CA THR A 149 -3.46 16.73 14.42
C THR A 149 -3.13 16.08 13.08
N LYS A 150 -2.09 16.59 12.43
CA LYS A 150 -1.63 16.12 11.12
C LYS A 150 -0.18 15.70 11.21
N ILE A 151 0.11 14.49 10.77
CA ILE A 151 1.46 13.97 10.60
C ILE A 151 1.77 13.98 9.11
N VAL A 152 2.77 14.77 8.71
CA VAL A 152 3.15 14.96 7.31
C VAL A 152 4.36 14.08 6.98
N GLY A 153 4.31 13.36 5.87
CA GLY A 153 5.39 12.49 5.40
C GLY A 153 5.52 11.21 6.21
N SER A 154 6.46 10.35 5.79
CA SER A 154 6.83 9.16 6.57
C SER A 154 7.56 9.59 7.85
N ARG A 155 7.19 9.01 8.98
CA ARG A 155 7.74 9.30 10.31
C ARG A 155 7.99 8.00 11.06
N ALA A 156 8.89 8.04 12.04
CA ALA A 156 9.14 6.90 12.92
C ALA A 156 7.92 6.59 13.81
N LEU A 157 7.80 5.33 14.25
CA LEU A 157 6.66 4.83 15.02
C LEU A 157 6.36 5.69 16.26
N ASN A 158 7.40 6.14 16.96
CA ASN A 158 7.30 6.97 18.15
C ASN A 158 6.52 8.28 17.91
N VAL A 159 6.63 8.89 16.73
CA VAL A 159 5.87 10.10 16.39
C VAL A 159 4.37 9.82 16.46
N TYR A 160 3.92 8.68 15.92
CA TYR A 160 2.51 8.30 15.98
C TYR A 160 2.07 7.99 17.42
N ILE A 161 2.89 7.27 18.19
CA ILE A 161 2.59 6.96 19.60
C ILE A 161 2.45 8.24 20.44
N GLU A 162 3.41 9.16 20.35
CA GLU A 162 3.36 10.42 21.10
C GLU A 162 2.20 11.31 20.65
N THR A 163 1.87 11.28 19.36
CA THR A 163 0.70 11.97 18.83
C THR A 163 -0.59 11.44 19.44
N LEU A 164 -0.74 10.12 19.51
CA LEU A 164 -1.90 9.50 20.15
C LEU A 164 -1.98 9.87 21.64
N LYS A 165 -0.89 9.77 22.39
CA LYS A 165 -0.83 10.15 23.82
C LYS A 165 -1.22 11.62 24.06
N THR A 166 -0.85 12.50 23.14
CA THR A 166 -1.17 13.94 23.23
C THR A 166 -2.65 14.20 22.97
N LEU A 167 -3.27 13.44 22.06
CA LEU A 167 -4.69 13.61 21.71
C LEU A 167 -5.65 12.96 22.71
N ASP A 168 -5.19 11.94 23.42
CA ASP A 168 -5.94 11.26 24.47
C ASP A 168 -5.08 11.08 25.72
N THR A 169 -5.21 12.03 26.65
CA THR A 169 -4.52 12.03 27.93
C THR A 169 -5.26 11.22 29.00
N THR A 170 -6.43 10.67 28.68
CA THR A 170 -7.34 10.03 29.65
C THR A 170 -7.28 8.51 29.57
N THR A 171 -7.08 7.96 28.38
CA THR A 171 -6.99 6.52 28.18
C THR A 171 -5.59 6.02 28.47
N LYS A 172 -5.48 5.00 29.33
CA LYS A 172 -4.23 4.24 29.46
C LYS A 172 -3.99 3.45 28.19
N MET A 173 -3.04 3.91 27.37
CA MET A 173 -2.64 3.19 26.16
C MET A 173 -1.95 1.88 26.52
N MET A 174 -2.41 0.79 25.90
CA MET A 174 -1.80 -0.53 26.02
C MET A 174 -1.44 -1.05 24.64
N THR A 175 -0.22 -1.55 24.51
CA THR A 175 0.23 -2.23 23.30
C THR A 175 -0.44 -3.60 23.22
N LYS A 176 -0.92 -3.98 22.04
CA LYS A 176 -1.34 -5.36 21.78
C LYS A 176 -0.09 -6.23 21.61
N PRO A 177 -0.17 -7.54 21.91
CA PRO A 177 0.91 -8.46 21.55
C PRO A 177 1.14 -8.44 20.05
N LEU A 178 2.38 -8.67 19.64
CA LEU A 178 2.73 -8.83 18.23
C LEU A 178 1.98 -10.05 17.65
N PRO A 179 1.57 -9.99 16.38
CA PRO A 179 0.86 -11.11 15.76
C PRO A 179 1.81 -12.31 15.60
N ASN A 180 1.26 -13.52 15.68
CA ASN A 180 2.01 -14.71 15.28
C ASN A 180 2.41 -14.59 13.81
N LEU A 181 3.70 -14.79 13.50
CA LEU A 181 4.24 -14.52 12.16
C LEU A 181 3.60 -15.38 11.07
N GLU A 182 3.29 -16.65 11.35
CA GLU A 182 2.65 -17.53 10.37
C GLU A 182 1.23 -17.06 10.03
N LEU A 183 0.44 -16.72 11.05
CA LEU A 183 -0.92 -16.18 10.84
C LEU A 183 -0.86 -14.83 10.13
N TYR A 184 0.07 -13.97 10.52
CA TYR A 184 0.26 -12.68 9.87
C TYR A 184 0.64 -12.84 8.39
N LEU A 185 1.57 -13.75 8.08
CA LEU A 185 1.96 -14.04 6.70
C LEU A 185 0.79 -14.61 5.89
N LYS A 186 -0.08 -15.43 6.47
CA LYS A 186 -1.29 -15.96 5.79
C LYS A 186 -2.34 -14.89 5.50
N GLU A 187 -2.46 -13.89 6.37
CA GLU A 187 -3.36 -12.75 6.14
C GLU A 187 -2.83 -11.80 5.06
N GLN A 188 -1.53 -11.87 4.74
CA GLN A 188 -0.91 -11.07 3.69
C GLN A 188 -0.69 -11.88 2.41
N HIS A 189 -0.67 -11.21 1.26
CA HIS A 189 -0.21 -11.85 0.03
C HIS A 189 1.31 -12.10 0.05
N ARG A 190 2.05 -11.21 0.71
CA ARG A 190 3.51 -11.21 0.81
C ARG A 190 3.95 -10.31 1.97
N LEU A 191 5.03 -10.70 2.63
CA LEU A 191 5.77 -9.83 3.56
C LEU A 191 7.20 -9.64 3.08
N PHE A 192 7.65 -8.39 2.97
CA PHE A 192 9.05 -8.05 2.75
C PHE A 192 9.83 -8.11 4.07
N SER A 193 11.13 -8.40 4.01
CA SER A 193 11.96 -8.50 5.22
C SER A 193 11.93 -7.21 6.01
N LYS A 194 11.91 -6.05 5.35
CA LYS A 194 11.80 -4.75 6.00
C LYS A 194 10.54 -4.59 6.86
N GLU A 195 9.45 -5.24 6.47
CA GLU A 195 8.20 -5.21 7.24
C GLU A 195 8.29 -6.10 8.48
N ILE A 196 8.98 -7.25 8.37
CA ILE A 196 9.25 -8.15 9.49
C ILE A 196 10.23 -7.51 10.47
N GLU A 197 11.32 -6.90 9.99
CA GLU A 197 12.24 -6.09 10.80
C GLU A 197 11.47 -5.08 11.65
N THR A 198 10.58 -4.32 11.00
CA THR A 198 9.83 -3.23 11.65
C THR A 198 8.78 -3.75 12.62
N MET A 199 8.07 -4.83 12.27
CA MET A 199 7.00 -5.39 13.10
C MET A 199 7.55 -6.08 14.35
N TYR A 200 8.67 -6.80 14.23
CA TYR A 200 9.22 -7.64 15.29
C TYR A 200 10.47 -7.05 15.97
N ASP A 201 10.89 -5.85 15.56
CA ASP A 201 12.06 -5.12 16.11
C ASP A 201 13.34 -5.97 16.06
N ILE A 202 13.60 -6.57 14.90
CA ILE A 202 14.78 -7.41 14.62
C ILE A 202 15.63 -6.79 13.52
N LYS A 203 16.91 -7.19 13.47
CA LYS A 203 17.83 -6.71 12.43
C LYS A 203 17.58 -7.41 11.10
N GLU A 204 17.98 -6.74 10.02
CA GLU A 204 17.87 -7.24 8.65
C GLU A 204 18.47 -8.64 8.47
N ASP A 205 19.65 -8.90 9.02
CA ASP A 205 20.38 -10.17 8.90
C ASP A 205 19.75 -11.30 9.73
N GLU A 206 18.90 -10.97 10.70
CA GLU A 206 18.21 -11.93 11.57
C GLU A 206 16.90 -12.46 10.94
N VAL A 207 16.30 -11.72 9.99
CA VAL A 207 14.98 -12.06 9.41
C VAL A 207 14.92 -13.48 8.85
N PRO A 208 15.88 -13.98 8.04
CA PRO A 208 15.77 -15.32 7.46
C PRO A 208 15.75 -16.44 8.51
N GLN A 209 16.49 -16.26 9.61
CA GLN A 209 16.52 -17.21 10.71
C GLN A 209 15.23 -17.10 11.54
N PHE A 210 14.80 -15.88 11.86
CA PHE A 210 13.56 -15.62 12.57
C PHE A 210 12.35 -16.26 11.89
N VAL A 211 12.22 -16.14 10.56
CA VAL A 211 11.11 -16.75 9.81
C VAL A 211 11.11 -18.28 9.95
N LYS A 212 12.28 -18.93 9.85
CA LYS A 212 12.40 -20.41 9.99
C LYS A 212 12.09 -20.92 11.39
N GLU A 213 12.34 -20.10 12.42
CA GLU A 213 12.02 -20.44 13.81
C GLU A 213 10.52 -20.30 14.11
N HIS A 214 9.81 -19.43 13.39
CA HIS A 214 8.41 -19.12 13.65
C HIS A 214 7.43 -19.73 12.64
N ILE A 215 7.92 -20.22 11.50
CA ILE A 215 7.12 -20.86 10.45
C ILE A 215 7.85 -22.11 9.97
N ASP A 216 7.11 -23.22 9.87
CA ASP A 216 7.63 -24.45 9.25
C ASP A 216 8.12 -24.16 7.80
N PRO A 217 9.37 -24.53 7.43
CA PRO A 217 9.93 -24.28 6.10
C PRO A 217 9.12 -24.81 4.92
N SER A 218 8.21 -25.77 5.13
CA SER A 218 7.29 -26.26 4.09
C SER A 218 6.09 -25.33 3.84
N ARG A 219 5.81 -24.40 4.76
CA ARG A 219 4.63 -23.52 4.77
C ARG A 219 4.88 -22.11 4.22
N PHE A 220 6.10 -21.81 3.80
CA PHE A 220 6.42 -20.55 3.15
C PHE A 220 7.43 -20.74 2.02
N SER A 221 7.45 -19.79 1.09
CA SER A 221 8.53 -19.62 0.12
C SER A 221 9.27 -18.33 0.39
N ALA A 222 10.60 -18.37 0.30
CA ALA A 222 11.46 -17.20 0.38
C ALA A 222 12.00 -16.89 -1.02
N LYS A 223 11.90 -15.62 -1.42
CA LYS A 223 12.36 -15.12 -2.72
C LYS A 223 13.06 -13.77 -2.49
N SER A 224 13.75 -13.28 -3.52
CA SER A 224 14.42 -11.98 -3.47
C SER A 224 14.12 -11.19 -4.74
N ILE A 225 13.93 -9.88 -4.60
CA ILE A 225 13.73 -8.95 -5.71
C ILE A 225 14.36 -7.61 -5.36
N LEU A 226 15.15 -7.05 -6.29
CA LEU A 226 15.87 -5.78 -6.09
C LEU A 226 16.70 -5.73 -4.79
N GLY A 227 17.28 -6.86 -4.39
CA GLY A 227 18.08 -6.98 -3.17
C GLY A 227 17.28 -7.13 -1.88
N GLU A 228 15.94 -7.14 -1.94
CA GLU A 228 15.09 -7.31 -0.76
C GLU A 228 14.45 -8.70 -0.75
N ASN A 229 14.60 -9.41 0.37
CA ASN A 229 13.99 -10.72 0.57
C ASN A 229 12.50 -10.56 0.92
N TYR A 230 11.67 -11.48 0.44
CA TYR A 230 10.26 -11.53 0.77
C TYR A 230 9.76 -12.96 0.92
N PHE A 231 8.67 -13.08 1.67
CA PHE A 231 8.08 -14.34 2.07
C PHE A 231 6.61 -14.39 1.63
N GLU A 232 6.18 -15.54 1.16
CA GLU A 232 4.80 -15.82 0.77
C GLU A 232 4.38 -17.14 1.42
N SER A 233 3.17 -17.21 1.97
CA SER A 233 2.63 -18.50 2.43
C SER A 233 2.50 -19.44 1.25
N THR A 234 2.95 -20.69 1.41
CA THR A 234 2.55 -21.75 0.47
C THR A 234 1.14 -22.18 0.87
N SER A 235 0.23 -22.25 -0.11
CA SER A 235 -1.07 -22.86 0.12
C SER A 235 -0.86 -24.35 0.40
N THR A 236 -1.27 -24.82 1.58
CA THR A 236 -1.62 -26.24 1.79
C THR A 236 -2.92 -26.57 1.09
#